data_AF-A0A7X9GRH3-F1
#
_entry.id   AF-A0A7X9GRH3-F1
#
_cell.length_a   1.000
_cell.length_b   1.000
_cell.length_c   1.000
_cell.angle_alpha   90.00
_cell.angle_beta   90.00
_cell.angle_gamma   90.00
#
_symmetry.space_group_name_H-M   'P 1'
#
loop_
_entity.id
_entity.type
_entity.pdbx_description
1 polymer ?
#
loop_
_entity_poly.entity_id
_entity_poly.type
_entity_poly.pdbx_seq_one_letter_code
_entity_poly.pdbx_strand_id
1 'polypeptide(L)' 'MSFSSYYVEHRSHKTSSFYDGIDCIINWDKIGKVIDRYYCKGETLQGCKPYSGILLFKMLLLGIW' A
#
# COMPACT_ATOMS: atom_id res chain seq x y z
N MET A 1 2.81 -2.98 -27.44
CA MET A 1 3.22 -3.62 -26.17
C MET A 1 4.66 -3.21 -25.89
N SER A 2 4.95 -2.59 -24.74
CA SER A 2 6.31 -2.16 -24.39
C SER A 2 7.12 -3.36 -23.91
N PHE A 3 8.42 -3.41 -24.23
CA PHE A 3 9.35 -4.42 -23.70
C PHE A 3 9.34 -4.47 -22.17
N SER A 4 9.17 -3.30 -21.51
CA SER A 4 9.05 -3.22 -20.05
C SER A 4 7.78 -3.87 -19.51
N SER A 5 6.67 -3.87 -20.25
CA SER A 5 5.39 -4.46 -19.83
C SER A 5 5.52 -5.98 -19.60
N TYR A 6 6.27 -6.66 -20.46
CA TYR A 6 6.53 -8.10 -20.35
C TYR A 6 7.23 -8.46 -19.04
N TYR A 7 8.29 -7.73 -18.69
CA TYR A 7 9.02 -7.97 -17.43
C TYR A 7 8.18 -7.63 -16.20
N VAL A 8 7.36 -6.57 -16.27
CA VAL A 8 6.47 -6.17 -15.17
C VAL A 8 5.39 -7.24 -14.95
N GLU A 9 4.77 -7.75 -16.02
CA GLU A 9 3.77 -8.83 -15.92
C GLU A 9 4.36 -10.10 -15.32
N HIS A 10 5.52 -10.55 -15.82
CA HIS A 10 6.15 -11.80 -15.36
C HIS A 10 6.68 -11.70 -13.93
N ARG A 11 7.07 -10.50 -13.48
CA ARG A 11 7.45 -10.26 -12.08
C ARG A 11 6.23 -10.20 -11.18
N SER A 12 5.14 -9.52 -11.59
CA SER A 12 3.90 -9.41 -10.82
C SER A 12 3.14 -10.73 -10.67
N HIS A 13 3.20 -11.62 -11.66
CA HIS A 13 2.42 -12.87 -11.64
C HIS A 13 2.82 -13.85 -10.52
N LYS A 14 4.08 -13.79 -10.05
CA LYS A 14 4.55 -14.62 -8.93
C LYS A 14 4.23 -13.99 -7.57
N THR A 15 4.15 -12.67 -7.51
CA THR A 15 3.87 -11.90 -6.30
C THR A 15 2.39 -11.69 -6.05
N SER A 16 1.52 -11.75 -7.08
CA SER A 16 0.09 -11.48 -6.91
C SER A 16 -0.56 -12.43 -5.91
N SER A 17 -0.36 -13.75 -6.04
CA SER A 17 -0.95 -14.74 -5.12
C SER A 17 -0.46 -14.57 -3.67
N PHE A 18 0.76 -14.07 -3.47
CA PHE A 18 1.29 -13.77 -2.14
C PHE A 18 0.62 -12.53 -1.54
N TYR A 19 0.49 -11.45 -2.30
CA TYR A 19 -0.20 -10.24 -1.86
C TYR A 19 -1.70 -10.46 -1.66
N ASP A 20 -2.33 -11.27 -2.51
CA ASP A 20 -3.73 -11.66 -2.36
C ASP A 20 -3.94 -12.44 -1.05
N GLY A 21 -3.01 -13.35 -0.73
CA GLY A 21 -3.02 -14.07 0.55
C GLY A 21 -2.87 -13.14 1.75
N ILE A 22 -1.95 -12.17 1.68
CA ILE A 22 -1.80 -11.13 2.71
C ILE A 22 -3.08 -10.31 2.84
N ASP A 23 -3.68 -9.91 1.72
CA ASP A 23 -4.91 -9.13 1.71
C ASP A 23 -6.10 -9.91 2.30
N CYS A 24 -6.12 -11.24 2.20
CA CYS A 24 -7.11 -12.10 2.86
C CYS A 24 -6.86 -12.27 4.37
N ILE A 25 -5.61 -12.35 4.81
CA ILE A 25 -5.25 -12.58 6.21
C ILE A 25 -5.40 -11.28 7.03
N ILE A 26 -5.02 -10.15 6.43
CA ILE A 26 -4.95 -8.87 7.12
C ILE A 26 -6.28 -8.13 6.99
N ASN A 27 -6.89 -7.77 8.12
CA ASN A 27 -8.05 -6.89 8.13
C ASN A 27 -7.61 -5.42 7.95
N TRP A 28 -7.54 -4.97 6.70
CA TRP A 28 -7.13 -3.61 6.35
C TRP A 28 -8.06 -2.51 6.85
N ASP A 29 -9.35 -2.79 7.04
CA ASP A 29 -10.30 -1.81 7.58
C ASP A 29 -9.96 -1.45 9.05
N LYS A 30 -9.68 -2.48 9.86
CA LYS A 30 -9.25 -2.29 11.25
C LYS A 30 -7.92 -1.53 11.32
N ILE A 31 -6.95 -1.90 10.49
CA ILE A 31 -5.65 -1.21 10.43
C ILE A 31 -5.83 0.24 9.99
N GLY A 32 -6.65 0.48 8.96
CA GLY A 32 -6.98 1.82 8.47
C GLY A 32 -7.51 2.71 9.58
N LYS A 33 -8.48 2.23 10.37
CA LYS A 33 -9.04 2.97 11.52
C LYS A 33 -8.00 3.31 12.59
N VAL A 34 -7.06 2.40 12.84
CA VAL A 34 -5.95 2.65 13.78
C VAL A 34 -4.99 3.69 13.19
N ILE A 35 -4.62 3.55 11.92
CA ILE A 35 -3.74 4.51 11.25
C ILE A 35 -4.38 5.89 11.23
N ASP A 36 -5.66 6.01 10.87
CA ASP A 36 -6.34 7.30 10.80
C ASP A 36 -6.44 8.01 12.16
N ARG A 37 -6.40 7.28 13.28
CA ARG A 37 -6.32 7.87 14.63
C ARG A 37 -4.99 8.60 14.87
N TYR A 38 -3.89 8.09 14.33
CA TYR A 38 -2.54 8.64 14.56
C TYR A 38 -2.04 9.49 13.38
N TYR A 39 -2.47 9.15 12.17
CA TYR A 39 -2.17 9.83 10.92
C TYR A 39 -3.24 10.89 10.64
N CYS A 40 -3.32 11.85 11.55
CA CYS A 40 -4.15 13.03 11.40
C CYS A 40 -3.61 13.92 10.28
N LYS A 41 -4.46 14.79 9.70
CA LYS A 41 -4.01 15.81 8.75
C LYS A 41 -2.87 16.61 9.39
N GLY A 42 -1.67 16.52 8.80
CA GLY A 42 -0.59 17.44 9.16
C GLY A 42 -0.96 18.86 8.74
N GLU A 43 -0.33 19.86 9.37
CA GLU A 43 -0.41 21.28 9.00
C GLU A 43 0.27 21.53 7.63
N THR A 44 -0.15 20.82 6.60
CA THR A 44 0.28 21.13 5.23
C THR A 44 -0.43 22.40 4.78
N LEU A 45 0.26 23.21 3.96
CA LEU A 45 -0.27 24.47 3.41
C LEU A 45 -1.60 24.32 2.64
N GLN A 46 -1.98 23.09 2.24
CA GLN A 46 -3.26 22.76 1.60
C GLN A 46 -4.22 21.94 2.50
N GLY A 47 -3.81 21.53 3.70
CA GLY A 47 -4.63 20.76 4.65
C GLY A 47 -5.03 19.36 4.17
N CYS A 48 -4.37 18.83 3.14
CA CYS A 48 -4.60 17.48 2.60
C CYS A 48 -3.38 16.59 2.79
N LYS A 49 -3.64 15.31 3.10
CA LYS A 49 -2.62 14.28 3.21
C LYS A 49 -2.14 13.92 1.78
N PRO A 50 -0.83 13.87 1.51
CA PRO A 50 -0.31 13.54 0.18
C PRO A 50 -0.62 12.10 -0.24
N TYR A 51 -0.72 11.19 0.73
CA TYR A 51 -1.07 9.78 0.53
C TYR A 51 -2.08 9.32 1.58
N SER A 52 -2.84 8.27 1.28
CA SER A 52 -3.65 7.60 2.30
C SER A 52 -2.75 6.88 3.30
N GLY A 53 -3.16 6.86 4.57
CA GLY A 53 -2.35 6.22 5.63
C GLY A 53 -2.13 4.73 5.37
N ILE A 54 -3.14 4.04 4.82
CA ILE A 54 -3.04 2.64 4.39
C ILE A 54 -1.99 2.47 3.28
N LEU A 55 -1.99 3.34 2.27
CA LEU A 55 -1.03 3.23 1.17
C LEU A 55 0.40 3.41 1.66
N LEU A 56 0.62 4.41 2.52
CA LEU A 56 1.93 4.67 3.12
C LEU A 56 2.41 3.49 3.96
N PHE A 57 1.49 2.88 4.73
CA PHE A 57 1.78 1.68 5.50
C PHE A 57 2.13 0.48 4.61
N LYS A 58 1.39 0.25 3.53
CA LYS A 58 1.71 -0.81 2.55
C LYS A 58 3.09 -0.59 1.91
N MET A 59 3.43 0.65 1.55
CA MET A 59 4.75 1.00 1.01
C MET A 59 5.89 0.74 2.01
N LEU A 60 5.69 1.07 3.29
CA LEU A 60 6.67 0.77 4.34
C LEU A 60 6.85 -0.74 4.54
N LEU A 61 5.76 -1.50 4.49
CA LEU A 61 5.79 -2.95 4.63
C LEU A 61 6.60 -3.60 3.50
N LEU A 62 6.46 -3.09 2.27
CA LEU A 62 7.27 -3.51 1.12
C LEU A 62 8.74 -3.08 1.20
N GLY A 63 9.05 -1.99 1.91
CA GLY A 63 10.44 -1.53 2.07
C GLY A 63 11.23 -2.31 3.11
N ILE A 64 10.55 -3.03 4.01
CA ILE A 64 11.17 -3.84 5.07
C ILE A 64 11.47 -5.27 4.60
N TRP A 65 10.72 -5.78 3.61
CA TRP A 65 10.80 -7.15 3.10
C TRP A 65 11.42 -7.21 1.71
#